data_AF-A0AAV4I1R0-F1
#
_entry.id   AF-A0AAV4I1R0-F1
#
_cell.length_a   1.000
_cell.length_b   1.000
_cell.length_c   1.000
_cell.angle_alpha   90.00
_cell.angle_beta   90.00
_cell.angle_gamma   90.00
#
_symmetry.space_group_name_H-M   'P 1'
#
loop_
_entity.id
_entity.type
_entity.pdbx_description
1 polymer ?
#
loop_
_entity_poly.entity_id
_entity_poly.type
_entity_poly.pdbx_seq_one_letter_code
_entity_poly.pdbx_strand_id
1 'polypeptide(L)'
;MWCYRRVLRISLEEHKTNEKVLQAADVTEILLDQLLKRKLRHADHVIRGVSEHLLQLALEGRIESRRGRGCPKRSWTDDIKQWTHNRTFIIEKFKRKAESREEWRVIVVNLGTEESTYIYNI
;
A
#
# COMPACT_ATOMS: atom_id res chain seq x y z
N MET A 1 16.59 2.78 3.32
CA MET A 1 17.95 2.45 3.83
C MET A 1 18.56 3.53 4.70
N TRP A 2 18.45 4.81 4.33
CA TRP A 2 19.09 5.91 5.08
C TRP A 2 18.71 5.97 6.56
N CYS A 3 17.41 5.85 6.90
CA CYS A 3 16.96 5.83 8.30
C CYS A 3 17.61 4.69 9.10
N TYR A 4 17.61 3.46 8.56
CA TYR A 4 18.23 2.31 9.22
C TYR A 4 19.74 2.49 9.40
N ARG A 5 20.44 2.97 8.36
CA ARG A 5 21.88 3.25 8.46
C ARG A 5 22.18 4.30 9.52
N ARG A 6 21.32 5.32 9.68
CA ARG A 6 21.48 6.36 10.69
C ARG A 6 21.25 5.84 12.11
N VAL A 7 20.20 5.05 12.32
CA VAL A 7 19.89 4.43 13.62
C VAL A 7 20.99 3.44 14.03
N LEU A 8 21.45 2.62 13.09
CA LEU A 8 22.52 1.63 13.30
C LEU A 8 23.94 2.24 13.23
N ARG A 9 24.06 3.55 12.97
CA ARG A 9 25.33 4.27 12.80
C ARG A 9 26.28 3.63 11.76
N ILE A 10 25.72 3.04 10.71
CA ILE A 10 26.48 2.43 9.61
C ILE A 10 27.00 3.54 8.70
N SER A 11 28.33 3.68 8.61
CA SER A 11 28.95 4.62 7.68
C SER A 11 28.66 4.22 6.23
N LEU A 12 28.62 5.22 5.33
CA LEU A 12 28.57 4.97 3.89
C LEU A 12 29.84 4.26 3.39
N GLU A 13 30.97 4.52 4.06
CA GLU A 13 32.29 3.95 3.74
C GLU A 13 32.37 2.45 4.04
N GLU A 14 31.47 1.91 4.88
CA GLU A 14 31.42 0.46 5.14
C GLU A 14 30.89 -0.34 3.95
N HIS A 15 30.34 0.31 2.92
CA HIS A 15 29.80 -0.31 1.70
C HIS A 15 28.88 -1.54 1.95
N LYS A 16 28.22 -1.61 3.12
CA LYS A 16 27.32 -2.71 3.46
C LYS A 16 26.16 -2.81 2.48
N THR A 17 25.86 -4.02 2.01
CA THR A 17 24.69 -4.28 1.16
C THR A 17 23.39 -4.00 1.91
N ASN A 18 22.35 -3.62 1.17
CA ASN A 18 21.05 -3.26 1.74
C ASN A 18 20.42 -4.41 2.53
N GLU A 19 20.61 -5.65 2.07
CA GLU A 19 20.17 -6.87 2.78
C GLU A 19 20.83 -7.01 4.15
N LYS A 20 22.15 -6.81 4.24
CA LYS A 20 22.87 -6.85 5.52
C LYS A 20 22.44 -5.74 6.48
N VAL A 21 22.11 -4.56 5.96
CA VAL A 21 21.58 -3.44 6.77
C VAL A 21 20.22 -3.79 7.34
N LEU A 22 19.35 -4.47 6.58
CA LEU A 22 18.03 -4.91 7.07
C LEU A 22 18.15 -6.05 8.09
N GLN A 23 19.03 -7.03 7.84
CA GLN A 23 19.33 -8.08 8.82
C GLN A 23 19.86 -7.49 10.13
N ALA A 24 20.79 -6.53 10.06
CA ALA A 24 21.33 -5.87 11.25
C ALA A 24 20.29 -5.03 12.00
N ALA A 25 19.27 -4.53 11.30
CA ALA A 25 18.15 -3.81 11.92
C ALA A 25 17.10 -4.76 12.53
N ASP A 26 17.27 -6.07 12.38
CA ASP A 26 16.26 -7.10 12.65
C ASP A 26 14.90 -6.78 12.01
N VAL A 27 14.95 -6.12 10.85
CA VAL A 27 13.77 -5.75 10.09
C VAL A 27 13.41 -6.94 9.22
N THR A 28 12.58 -7.80 9.78
CA THR A 28 11.81 -8.76 9.02
C THR A 28 10.77 -8.02 8.17
N GLU A 29 10.33 -8.62 7.05
CA GLU A 29 9.30 -8.07 6.15
C GLU A 29 8.00 -7.65 6.87
N ILE A 30 7.84 -8.06 8.13
CA ILE A 30 6.82 -7.61 9.08
C ILE A 30 6.65 -6.09 9.07
N LEU A 31 7.70 -5.26 9.05
CA LEU A 31 7.48 -3.81 9.08
C LEU A 31 6.77 -3.30 7.82
N LEU A 32 7.20 -3.77 6.66
CA LEU A 32 6.59 -3.40 5.39
C LEU A 32 5.14 -3.90 5.34
N ASP A 33 4.90 -5.15 5.73
CA ASP A 33 3.55 -5.72 5.82
C ASP A 33 2.65 -4.93 6.79
N GLN A 34 3.13 -4.58 7.98
CA GLN A 34 2.40 -3.76 8.94
C GLN A 34 2.10 -2.36 8.39
N LEU A 35 3.05 -1.75 7.68
CA LEU A 35 2.85 -0.46 7.03
C LEU A 35 1.77 -0.54 5.94
N LEU A 36 1.81 -1.58 5.10
CA LEU A 36 0.83 -1.84 4.05
C LEU A 36 -0.57 -2.05 4.64
N LYS A 37 -0.69 -2.87 5.69
CA LYS A 37 -1.92 -3.09 6.45
C LYS A 37 -2.47 -1.80 7.07
N ARG A 38 -1.60 -0.90 7.55
CA ARG A 38 -2.01 0.42 8.07
C ARG A 38 -2.50 1.33 6.95
N LYS A 39 -1.79 1.40 5.82
CA LYS A 39 -2.21 2.18 4.66
C LYS A 39 -3.58 1.70 4.16
N LEU A 40 -3.80 0.39 4.06
CA LEU A 40 -5.08 -0.13 3.61
C LEU A 40 -6.22 0.15 4.60
N ARG A 41 -6.01 -0.03 5.90
CA ARG A 41 -7.00 0.40 6.91
C ARG A 41 -7.35 1.89 6.82
N HIS A 42 -6.37 2.74 6.52
CA HIS A 42 -6.63 4.16 6.31
C HIS A 42 -7.44 4.43 5.02
N ALA A 43 -7.15 3.72 3.92
CA ALA A 43 -7.93 3.83 2.68
C ALA A 43 -9.41 3.52 2.92
N ASP A 44 -9.68 2.48 3.68
CA ASP A 44 -11.02 2.04 4.07
C ASP A 44 -11.74 3.05 4.98
N HIS A 45 -11.01 3.68 5.90
CA HIS A 45 -11.54 4.80 6.66
C HIS A 45 -11.97 5.97 5.75
N VAL A 46 -11.10 6.36 4.81
CA VAL A 46 -11.39 7.44 3.85
C VAL A 46 -12.59 7.10 2.96
N ILE A 47 -12.67 5.88 2.45
CA ILE A 47 -13.76 5.42 1.57
C ILE A 47 -15.11 5.38 2.29
N ARG A 48 -15.12 5.06 3.60
CA ARG A 48 -16.35 5.02 4.40
C ARG A 48 -16.69 6.36 5.08
N GLY A 49 -15.71 7.24 5.24
CA GLY A 49 -15.85 8.52 5.91
C GLY A 49 -16.65 9.51 5.08
N VAL A 50 -17.95 9.65 5.38
CA VAL A 50 -18.87 10.58 4.71
C VAL A 50 -18.41 12.04 4.79
N SER A 51 -17.65 12.42 5.81
CA SER A 51 -17.10 13.77 6.00
C SER A 51 -15.82 14.06 5.20
N GLU A 52 -15.17 13.03 4.65
CA GLU A 52 -13.86 13.15 3.99
C GLU A 52 -13.99 13.19 2.46
N HIS A 53 -15.02 13.86 1.94
CA HIS A 53 -15.32 13.92 0.50
C HIS A 53 -14.12 14.38 -0.35
N LEU A 54 -13.29 15.29 0.17
CA LEU A 54 -12.06 15.73 -0.50
C LEU A 54 -11.02 14.60 -0.62
N LEU A 55 -10.85 13.80 0.44
CA LEU A 55 -9.90 12.69 0.45
C LEU A 55 -10.42 11.54 -0.43
N GLN A 56 -11.72 11.29 -0.47
CA GLN A 56 -12.34 10.37 -1.42
C GLN A 56 -12.09 10.80 -2.87
N LEU A 57 -12.35 12.07 -3.21
CA LEU A 57 -12.05 12.64 -4.52
C LEU A 57 -10.57 12.50 -4.90
N ALA A 58 -9.66 12.75 -3.96
CA ALA A 58 -8.22 12.60 -4.16
C ALA A 58 -7.83 11.13 -4.38
N LEU A 59 -8.44 10.20 -3.65
CA LEU A 59 -8.21 8.76 -3.74
C LEU A 59 -8.72 8.20 -5.08
N GLU A 60 -9.88 8.66 -5.54
CA GLU A 60 -10.47 8.28 -6.83
C GLU A 60 -9.75 8.89 -8.03
N GLY A 61 -8.89 9.88 -7.80
CA GLY A 61 -8.05 10.45 -8.84
C GLY A 61 -8.82 11.22 -9.92
N ARG A 62 -10.12 11.49 -9.74
CA ARG A 62 -10.98 12.31 -10.63
C ARG A 62 -10.67 13.81 -10.54
N ILE A 63 -9.41 14.17 -10.30
CA ILE A 63 -8.97 15.56 -10.44
C ILE A 63 -8.75 15.77 -11.94
N GLU A 64 -9.64 16.55 -12.54
CA GLU A 64 -9.78 16.90 -13.96
C GLU A 64 -8.61 17.78 -14.47
N SER A 65 -7.41 17.55 -13.98
CA SER A 65 -6.20 18.25 -14.37
C SER A 65 -5.45 17.46 -15.46
N ARG A 66 -5.10 18.14 -16.56
CA ARG A 66 -4.24 17.57 -17.62
C ARG A 66 -2.83 17.34 -17.06
N ARG A 67 -2.46 16.09 -16.81
CA ARG A 67 -1.16 15.72 -16.23
C ARG A 67 -0.07 15.72 -17.31
N GLY A 68 1.11 16.29 -17.01
CA GLY A 68 2.22 16.44 -17.97
C GLY A 68 2.87 15.12 -18.41
N ARG A 69 3.49 15.11 -19.60
CA ARG A 69 4.25 13.96 -20.13
C ARG A 69 5.55 13.75 -19.32
N GLY A 70 5.93 12.49 -19.09
CA GLY A 70 7.23 12.11 -18.51
C GLY A 70 7.22 11.68 -17.03
N CYS A 71 6.11 11.83 -16.32
CA CYS A 71 5.97 11.33 -14.95
C CYS A 71 4.61 10.68 -14.75
N PRO A 72 4.46 9.37 -15.08
CA PRO A 72 3.32 8.60 -14.62
C PRO A 72 3.36 8.58 -13.09
N LYS A 73 2.60 9.48 -12.46
CA LYS A 73 2.54 9.52 -10.99
C LYS A 73 1.68 8.35 -10.54
N ARG A 74 2.35 7.44 -9.84
CA ARG A 74 1.74 6.30 -9.18
C ARG A 74 0.73 6.82 -8.15
N SER A 75 -0.54 6.53 -8.39
CA SER A 75 -1.62 6.93 -7.50
C SER A 75 -1.77 5.92 -6.35
N TRP A 76 -2.49 6.31 -5.31
CA TRP A 76 -2.77 5.37 -4.22
C TRP A 76 -3.56 4.15 -4.69
N THR A 77 -4.40 4.29 -5.72
CA THR A 77 -5.11 3.15 -6.33
C THR A 77 -4.16 2.25 -7.12
N ASP A 78 -3.11 2.79 -7.74
CA ASP A 78 -2.05 1.99 -8.37
C ASP A 78 -1.20 1.24 -7.34
N ASP A 79 -0.92 1.88 -6.20
CA ASP A 79 -0.26 1.24 -5.06
C ASP A 79 -1.10 0.08 -4.50
N ILE A 80 -2.40 0.28 -4.30
CA ILE A 80 -3.30 -0.76 -3.80
C ILE A 80 -3.40 -1.94 -4.78
N LYS A 81 -3.50 -1.66 -6.09
CA LYS A 81 -3.45 -2.69 -7.15
C LYS A 81 -2.16 -3.51 -7.07
N GLN A 82 -1.03 -2.84 -6.86
CA GLN A 82 0.24 -3.53 -6.72
C GLN A 82 0.27 -4.41 -5.47
N TRP A 83 -0.16 -3.90 -4.31
CA TRP A 83 -0.08 -4.65 -3.04
C TRP A 83 -0.99 -5.88 -3.03
N THR A 84 -2.17 -5.76 -3.65
CA THR A 84 -3.17 -6.84 -3.73
C THR A 84 -2.88 -7.84 -4.84
N HIS A 85 -1.81 -7.64 -5.64
CA HIS A 85 -1.45 -8.47 -6.79
C HIS A 85 -2.58 -8.68 -7.81
N ASN A 86 -3.56 -7.78 -7.82
CA ASN A 86 -4.80 -7.97 -8.53
C ASN A 86 -4.85 -7.03 -9.73
N ARG A 87 -4.54 -7.58 -10.92
CA ARG A 87 -4.54 -6.81 -12.17
C ARG A 87 -5.93 -6.32 -12.57
N THR A 88 -6.99 -6.96 -12.05
CA THR A 88 -8.41 -6.66 -12.33
C THR A 88 -9.07 -5.92 -11.17
N PHE A 89 -8.30 -5.21 -10.36
CA PHE A 89 -8.81 -4.46 -9.24
C PHE A 89 -9.43 -3.13 -9.70
N ILE A 90 -10.74 -3.18 -9.96
CA ILE A 90 -11.55 -2.02 -10.30
C ILE A 90 -11.87 -1.29 -8.98
N ILE A 91 -11.63 0.02 -8.92
CA ILE A 91 -11.89 0.88 -7.74
C ILE A 91 -13.34 0.72 -7.24
N GLU A 92 -14.29 0.43 -8.13
CA GLU A 92 -15.68 0.16 -7.79
C GLU A 92 -15.88 -1.14 -7.00
N LYS A 93 -15.20 -2.24 -7.39
CA LYS A 93 -15.22 -3.49 -6.61
C LYS A 93 -14.60 -3.26 -5.23
N PHE A 94 -13.54 -2.45 -5.17
CA PHE A 94 -12.89 -2.08 -3.92
C PHE A 94 -13.79 -1.29 -2.97
N LYS A 95 -14.52 -0.31 -3.49
CA LYS A 95 -15.51 0.45 -2.72
C LYS A 95 -16.59 -0.45 -2.14
N ARG A 96 -17.19 -1.32 -2.95
CA ARG A 96 -18.19 -2.30 -2.47
C ARG A 96 -17.62 -3.23 -1.38
N LYS A 97 -16.39 -3.70 -1.55
CA LYS A 97 -15.74 -4.54 -0.53
C LYS A 97 -15.35 -3.76 0.73
N ALA A 98 -15.05 -2.46 0.63
CA ALA A 98 -14.76 -1.59 1.76
C ALA A 98 -16.02 -1.23 2.56
N GLU A 99 -17.19 -1.20 1.93
CA GLU A 99 -18.49 -1.03 2.60
C GLU A 99 -18.75 -2.14 3.63
N SER A 100 -18.30 -3.38 3.36
CA SER A 100 -18.35 -4.50 4.30
C SER A 100 -17.08 -4.58 5.17
N ARG A 101 -17.23 -4.45 6.49
CA ARG A 101 -16.10 -4.55 7.43
C ARG A 101 -15.46 -5.94 7.43
N GLU A 102 -16.27 -6.99 7.33
CA GLU A 102 -15.80 -8.37 7.31
C GLU A 102 -14.93 -8.64 6.08
N GLU A 103 -15.42 -8.30 4.88
CA GLU A 103 -14.69 -8.51 3.63
C GLU A 103 -13.40 -7.70 3.59
N TRP A 104 -13.45 -6.45 4.08
CA TRP A 104 -12.28 -5.60 4.17
C TRP A 104 -11.21 -6.17 5.09
N ARG A 105 -11.62 -6.71 6.24
CA ARG A 105 -10.70 -7.31 7.21
C ARG A 105 -9.99 -8.53 6.60
N VAL A 106 -10.70 -9.35 5.82
CA VAL A 106 -10.11 -10.48 5.09
C VAL A 106 -9.05 -10.00 4.10
N ILE A 107 -9.33 -8.94 3.32
CA ILE A 107 -8.34 -8.34 2.41
C ILE A 107 -7.10 -7.89 3.18
N VAL A 108 -7.27 -7.16 4.29
CA VAL A 108 -6.14 -6.63 5.07
C VAL A 108 -5.33 -7.74 5.74
N VAL A 109 -5.97 -8.80 6.21
CA VAL A 109 -5.26 -9.92 6.86
C VAL A 109 -4.47 -10.72 5.83
N ASN A 110 -5.06 -10.97 4.65
CA ASN A 110 -4.47 -11.79 3.58
C ASN A 110 -3.51 -11.01 2.65
N LEU A 111 -3.10 -9.80 3.05
CA LEU A 111 -2.05 -9.07 2.34
C LEU A 111 -0.72 -9.82 2.45
N GLY A 112 -0.09 -10.09 1.29
CA GLY A 112 1.24 -10.70 1.21
C GLY A 112 1.26 -12.23 1.33
N THR A 113 0.13 -12.89 1.55
CA THR A 113 0.02 -14.37 1.48
C THR A 113 -0.30 -14.82 0.06
N GLU A 114 0.28 -15.93 -0.41
CA GLU A 114 0.07 -16.51 -1.76
C GLU A 114 -1.43 -16.75 -2.08
N GLU A 115 -2.27 -16.94 -1.06
CA GLU A 115 -3.73 -17.07 -1.14
C GLU A 115 -4.46 -15.81 -1.63
N SER A 116 -3.82 -14.63 -1.53
CA SER A 116 -4.33 -13.37 -2.09
C SER A 116 -4.59 -13.49 -3.59
N THR A 117 -3.83 -14.32 -4.29
CA THR A 117 -3.96 -14.50 -5.74
C THR A 117 -5.20 -15.31 -6.13
N TYR A 118 -5.72 -16.14 -5.23
CA TYR A 118 -6.83 -17.08 -5.50
C TYR A 118 -8.20 -16.50 -5.14
N ILE A 119 -8.30 -15.65 -4.11
CA ILE A 119 -9.57 -15.08 -3.64
C ILE A 119 -10.15 -14.04 -4.63
N TYR A 120 -9.31 -13.49 -5.52
CA TYR A 120 -9.73 -12.38 -6.37
C TYR A 120 -9.67 -12.62 -7.89
N ASN A 121 -9.52 -13.88 -8.32
CA ASN A 121 -9.68 -14.31 -9.71
C ASN A 121 -11.11 -14.80 -10.05
N ILE A 122 -12.10 -14.42 -9.24
CA ILE A 122 -13.54 -14.61 -9.50
C ILE A 122 -14.20 -13.25 -9.79
#